data_AF-A0A6G4AUG2-F1
#
_entry.id   AF-A0A6G4AUG2-F1
#
_cell.length_a   1.000
_cell.length_b   1.000
_cell.length_c   1.000
_cell.angle_alpha   90.00
_cell.angle_beta   90.00
_cell.angle_gamma   90.00
#
_symmetry.space_group_name_H-M   'P 1'
#
loop_
_entity.id
_entity.type
_entity.pdbx_description
1 polymer ?
#
loop_
_entity_poly.entity_id
_entity_poly.type
_entity_poly.pdbx_seq_one_letter_code
_entity_poly.pdbx_strand_id
1 'polypeptide(L)'
;MMKPHPATGRLLFPLVALAVILADQLSKAMALAAWSGTAGPQARFGPFCALLVRNTGVAFGLGQSRPALIVVITLAGAVATLGAAGAGLRVRGRGAALGLGLIAGGALGNGADRMIRSPGPLRGAVIDWITLDARGPVFNLADVALISGTLLTAALLLRRPSREREREPERVRGRERVRTARPGPSGPGAGLDPLAVSLPPCAPRPDRRPDPPPEPSPSPGSAPAAPPPPPAPGSPAPRGTPRSP
;
A
#
# COMPACT_ATOMS: atom_id res chain seq x y z
N MET A 1 17.06 26.12 -12.13
CA MET A 1 16.15 25.02 -11.74
C MET A 1 16.98 23.87 -11.14
N MET A 2 17.16 23.83 -9.82
CA MET A 2 18.02 22.84 -9.14
C MET A 2 17.39 21.45 -9.22
N LYS A 3 18.12 20.48 -9.80
CA LYS A 3 17.72 19.06 -9.77
C LYS A 3 17.73 18.60 -8.30
N PRO A 4 16.63 18.10 -7.73
CA PRO A 4 16.64 17.62 -6.36
C PRO A 4 17.63 16.46 -6.25
N HIS A 5 18.63 16.62 -5.38
CA HIS A 5 19.62 15.58 -5.11
C HIS A 5 18.88 14.34 -4.57
N PRO A 6 19.19 13.12 -5.03
CA PRO A 6 18.54 11.89 -4.56
C PRO A 6 18.65 11.68 -3.04
N ALA A 7 19.60 12.36 -2.37
CA ALA A 7 19.75 12.37 -0.92
C ALA A 7 18.65 13.16 -0.19
N THR A 8 18.12 14.25 -0.77
CA THR A 8 17.17 15.14 -0.09
C THR A 8 15.86 14.43 0.23
N GLY A 9 15.36 13.57 -0.66
CA GLY A 9 14.14 12.79 -0.41
C GLY A 9 14.32 11.74 0.69
N ARG A 10 15.54 11.22 0.87
CA ARG A 10 15.86 10.19 1.88
C ARG A 10 15.90 10.75 3.29
N LEU A 11 16.39 11.98 3.49
CA LEU A 11 16.35 12.64 4.81
C LEU A 11 15.01 13.32 5.08
N LEU A 12 14.34 13.83 4.05
CA LEU A 12 13.06 14.52 4.24
C LEU A 12 11.96 13.57 4.75
N PHE A 13 11.90 12.34 4.25
CA PHE A 13 10.92 11.35 4.68
C PHE A 13 10.92 11.09 6.21
N PRO A 14 12.03 10.66 6.83
CA PRO A 14 12.06 10.39 8.26
C PRO A 14 11.87 11.65 9.09
N LEU A 15 12.34 12.81 8.61
CA LEU A 15 12.13 14.09 9.29
C LEU A 15 10.65 14.48 9.34
N VAL A 16 9.93 14.34 8.23
CA VAL A 16 8.49 14.59 8.18
C VAL A 16 7.75 13.61 9.09
N ALA A 17 8.07 12.31 9.02
CA ALA A 17 7.46 11.30 9.87
C ALA A 17 7.66 11.60 11.36
N LEU A 18 8.90 11.94 11.75
CA LEU A 18 9.23 12.32 13.12
C LEU A 18 8.49 13.58 13.56
N ALA A 19 8.44 14.61 12.72
CA ALA A 19 7.73 15.85 13.03
C ALA A 19 6.24 15.61 13.26
N VAL A 20 5.60 14.77 12.43
CA VAL A 20 4.19 14.39 12.61
C VAL A 20 3.98 13.65 13.92
N ILE A 21 4.83 12.67 14.24
CA ILE A 21 4.74 11.91 15.51
C ILE A 21 4.84 12.85 16.71
N LEU A 22 5.84 13.75 16.72
CA LEU A 22 6.04 14.69 17.82
C LEU A 22 4.85 15.65 17.96
N ALA A 23 4.38 16.22 16.85
CA ALA A 23 3.25 17.13 16.85
C ALA A 23 1.96 16.43 17.34
N ASP A 24 1.70 15.22 16.85
CA ASP A 24 0.53 14.44 17.24
C ASP A 24 0.57 14.07 18.73
N GLN A 25 1.66 13.47 19.22
CA GLN A 25 1.78 13.07 20.62
C GLN A 25 1.73 14.27 21.58
N LEU A 26 2.35 15.40 21.22
CA LEU A 26 2.28 16.63 22.01
C LEU A 26 0.86 17.17 22.05
N SER A 27 0.17 17.25 20.91
CA SER A 27 -1.21 17.73 20.84
C SER A 27 -2.16 16.87 21.68
N LYS A 28 -1.99 15.55 21.66
CA LYS A 28 -2.77 14.60 22.46
C LYS A 28 -2.47 14.74 23.95
N ALA A 29 -1.20 14.95 24.32
CA ALA A 29 -0.82 15.19 25.71
C ALA A 29 -1.44 16.48 26.25
N MET A 30 -1.41 17.56 25.46
CA MET A 30 -2.05 18.83 25.80
C MET A 30 -3.58 18.68 25.95
N ALA A 31 -4.23 17.99 25.00
CA ALA A 31 -5.67 17.74 25.06
C ALA A 31 -6.07 16.92 26.30
N LEU A 32 -5.30 15.88 26.63
CA LEU A 32 -5.49 15.10 27.85
C LEU A 32 -5.31 15.94 29.11
N ALA A 33 -4.26 16.76 29.18
CA ALA A 33 -4.00 17.62 30.33
C ALA A 33 -5.08 18.68 30.53
N ALA A 34 -5.62 19.23 29.43
CA ALA A 34 -6.60 20.30 29.48
C ALA A 34 -8.03 19.79 29.77
N TRP A 35 -8.40 18.61 29.26
CA TRP A 35 -9.81 18.22 29.15
C TRP A 35 -10.17 16.86 29.75
N SER A 36 -9.22 16.12 30.35
CA SER A 36 -9.55 14.86 31.02
C SER A 36 -10.56 15.08 32.15
N GLY A 37 -11.65 14.29 32.16
CA GLY A 37 -12.71 14.40 33.17
C GLY A 37 -13.79 15.44 32.86
N THR A 38 -13.67 16.16 31.74
CA THR A 38 -14.72 17.08 31.27
C THR A 38 -15.73 16.37 30.37
N ALA A 39 -16.96 16.91 30.29
CA ALA A 39 -18.02 16.41 29.42
C ALA A 39 -18.40 17.45 28.36
N GLY A 40 -18.67 16.99 27.13
CA GLY A 40 -19.08 17.84 26.01
C GLY A 40 -17.93 18.60 25.34
N PRO A 41 -18.24 19.46 24.35
CA PRO A 41 -17.26 20.28 23.65
C PRO A 41 -16.55 21.24 24.62
N GLN A 42 -15.21 21.26 24.61
CA GLN A 42 -14.42 22.01 25.60
C GLN A 42 -13.97 23.40 25.12
N ALA A 43 -13.77 23.56 23.81
CA ALA A 43 -13.33 24.82 23.22
C ALA A 43 -13.74 24.91 21.75
N ARG A 44 -13.76 26.12 21.19
CA ARG A 44 -14.02 26.35 19.76
C ARG A 44 -12.92 27.21 19.16
N PHE A 45 -12.44 26.83 17.99
CA PHE A 45 -11.40 27.54 17.24
C PHE A 45 -11.79 27.56 15.75
N GLY A 46 -12.46 28.64 15.35
CA GLY A 46 -13.00 28.80 14.00
C GLY A 46 -14.08 27.74 13.69
N PRO A 47 -13.95 26.98 12.58
CA PRO A 47 -14.89 25.92 12.23
C PRO A 47 -14.69 24.63 13.04
N PHE A 48 -13.68 24.58 13.91
CA PHE A 48 -13.36 23.39 14.69
C PHE A 48 -13.74 23.57 16.16
N CYS A 49 -14.02 22.46 16.82
CA CYS A 49 -14.24 22.35 18.26
C CYS A 49 -13.28 21.33 18.86
N ALA A 50 -12.84 21.59 20.09
CA ALA A 50 -12.21 20.60 20.93
C ALA A 50 -13.28 19.69 21.54
N LEU A 51 -13.13 18.38 21.34
CA LEU A 51 -13.95 17.34 21.96
C LEU A 51 -13.06 16.13 22.28
N LEU A 52 -12.58 16.01 23.51
CA LEU A 52 -11.74 14.90 23.92
C LEU A 52 -12.49 13.56 23.90
N VAL A 53 -12.01 12.61 23.08
CA VAL A 53 -12.53 11.25 22.96
C VAL A 53 -11.39 10.24 23.04
N ARG A 54 -11.61 9.15 23.79
CA ARG A 54 -10.73 7.98 23.82
C ARG A 54 -11.29 6.93 22.87
N ASN A 55 -10.74 6.87 21.66
CA ASN A 55 -11.24 6.03 20.58
C ASN A 55 -10.59 4.64 20.60
N THR A 56 -11.38 3.61 20.92
CA THR A 56 -10.97 2.21 20.92
C THR A 56 -11.13 1.52 19.56
N GLY A 57 -11.77 2.17 18.58
CA GLY A 57 -12.05 1.64 17.24
C GLY A 57 -11.29 2.34 16.10
N VAL A 58 -11.81 2.18 14.88
CA VAL A 58 -11.51 3.00 13.70
C VAL A 58 -12.67 4.00 13.50
N ALA A 59 -12.53 4.89 12.51
CA ALA A 59 -13.61 5.77 12.04
C ALA A 59 -14.98 5.05 11.97
N PHE A 60 -16.03 5.75 12.38
CA PHE A 60 -17.41 5.27 12.45
C PHE A 60 -17.65 4.06 13.39
N GLY A 61 -16.76 3.81 14.35
CA GLY A 61 -16.88 2.68 15.28
C GLY A 61 -16.57 1.32 14.64
N LEU A 62 -16.05 1.29 13.42
CA LEU A 62 -15.62 0.05 12.78
C LEU A 62 -14.46 -0.56 13.57
N GLY A 63 -14.53 -1.87 13.82
CA GLY A 63 -13.47 -2.61 14.52
C GLY A 63 -13.42 -2.39 16.04
N GLN A 64 -14.41 -1.74 16.67
CA GLN A 64 -14.57 -1.69 18.13
C GLN A 64 -14.49 -3.09 18.79
N SER A 65 -15.00 -4.13 18.11
CA SER A 65 -14.94 -5.53 18.56
C SER A 65 -13.61 -6.23 18.25
N ARG A 66 -12.72 -5.61 17.48
CA ARG A 66 -11.43 -6.17 17.03
C ARG A 66 -10.28 -5.16 17.10
N PRO A 67 -10.00 -4.55 18.26
CA PRO A 67 -8.95 -3.54 18.41
C PRO A 67 -7.55 -4.07 17.99
N ALA A 68 -7.26 -5.34 18.26
CA ALA A 68 -6.01 -5.98 17.84
C ALA A 68 -5.83 -6.02 16.31
N LEU A 69 -6.91 -6.23 15.54
CA LEU A 69 -6.85 -6.22 14.08
C LEU A 69 -6.52 -4.83 13.54
N ILE A 70 -7.08 -3.79 14.15
CA ILE A 70 -6.80 -2.38 13.79
C ILE A 70 -5.33 -2.08 14.00
N VAL A 71 -4.76 -2.52 15.13
CA VAL A 71 -3.34 -2.35 15.41
C VAL A 71 -2.50 -3.08 14.37
N VAL A 72 -2.81 -4.34 14.08
CA VAL A 72 -2.07 -5.12 13.08
C VAL A 72 -2.09 -4.43 11.72
N ILE A 73 -3.25 -3.97 11.24
CA ILE A 73 -3.35 -3.27 9.95
C ILE A 73 -2.57 -1.95 9.96
N THR A 74 -2.70 -1.16 11.02
CA THR A 74 -2.00 0.14 11.14
C THR A 74 -0.49 -0.05 11.18
N LEU A 75 -0.02 -1.01 11.98
CA LEU A 75 1.40 -1.31 12.13
C LEU A 75 1.96 -1.97 10.87
N ALA A 76 1.22 -2.88 10.24
CA ALA A 76 1.59 -3.46 8.95
C ALA A 76 1.70 -2.39 7.86
N GLY A 77 0.77 -1.41 7.83
CA GLY A 77 0.85 -0.26 6.93
C GLY A 77 2.07 0.62 7.19
N ALA A 78 2.38 0.90 8.45
CA ALA A 78 3.58 1.65 8.83
C ALA A 78 4.86 0.90 8.42
N VAL A 79 4.96 -0.40 8.72
CA VAL A 79 6.09 -1.25 8.36
C VAL A 79 6.22 -1.39 6.85
N ALA A 80 5.13 -1.56 6.11
CA ALA A 80 5.15 -1.60 4.65
C ALA A 80 5.62 -0.27 4.05
N THR A 81 5.20 0.86 4.62
CA THR A 81 5.62 2.21 4.18
C THR A 81 7.11 2.44 4.45
N LEU A 82 7.59 2.07 5.64
CA LEU A 82 9.00 2.15 6.03
C LEU A 82 9.86 1.17 5.21
N GLY A 83 9.39 -0.06 5.01
CA GLY A 83 10.03 -1.08 4.20
C GLY A 83 10.12 -0.68 2.74
N ALA A 84 9.08 -0.08 2.18
CA ALA A 84 9.13 0.49 0.84
C ALA A 84 10.17 1.62 0.74
N ALA A 85 10.19 2.53 1.73
CA ALA A 85 11.17 3.62 1.78
C ALA A 85 12.62 3.09 1.91
N GLY A 86 12.83 2.05 2.73
CA GLY A 86 14.14 1.43 3.02
C GLY A 86 14.66 0.48 1.93
N ALA A 87 13.80 -0.30 1.30
CA ALA A 87 14.13 -1.25 0.22
C ALA A 87 14.54 -0.56 -1.10
N GLY A 88 14.67 0.76 -1.10
CA GLY A 88 15.11 1.48 -2.29
C GLY A 88 14.03 1.56 -3.38
N LEU A 89 12.74 1.40 -3.05
CA LEU A 89 11.65 2.01 -3.83
C LEU A 89 11.80 3.51 -3.66
N ARG A 90 12.77 4.06 -4.40
CA ARG A 90 13.37 5.37 -4.18
C ARG A 90 12.25 6.37 -3.98
N VAL A 91 12.23 7.00 -2.81
CA VAL A 91 11.45 8.21 -2.55
C VAL A 91 11.99 9.31 -3.48
N ARG A 92 11.54 9.29 -4.74
CA ARG A 92 12.06 10.15 -5.81
C ARG A 92 11.27 11.45 -5.80
N GLY A 93 11.89 12.46 -5.22
CA GLY A 93 11.36 13.82 -5.18
C GLY A 93 10.72 14.15 -3.84
N ARG A 94 10.69 15.46 -3.56
CA ARG A 94 10.21 16.02 -2.29
C ARG A 94 8.75 15.66 -2.00
N GLY A 95 7.90 15.63 -3.03
CA GLY A 95 6.48 15.28 -2.88
C GLY A 95 6.26 13.84 -2.40
N ALA A 96 7.02 12.87 -2.91
CA ALA A 96 6.95 11.49 -2.45
C ALA A 96 7.44 11.35 -1.00
N ALA A 97 8.50 12.07 -0.64
CA ALA A 97 9.02 12.08 0.73
C ALA A 97 8.03 12.68 1.73
N LEU A 98 7.40 13.79 1.35
CA LEU A 98 6.37 14.42 2.15
C LEU A 98 5.15 13.50 2.31
N GLY A 99 4.61 12.96 1.21
CA GLY A 99 3.43 12.09 1.24
C GLY A 99 3.64 10.83 2.08
N LEU A 100 4.75 10.11 1.84
CA LEU A 100 5.08 8.92 2.62
C LEU A 100 5.40 9.26 4.07
N GLY A 101 6.10 10.37 4.34
CA GLY A 101 6.43 10.80 5.69
C GLY A 101 5.19 11.13 6.52
N LEU A 102 4.21 11.80 5.91
CA LEU A 102 2.90 12.07 6.51
C LEU A 102 2.16 10.77 6.85
N ILE A 103 2.09 9.82 5.91
CA ILE A 103 1.44 8.52 6.11
C ILE A 103 2.13 7.73 7.23
N ALA A 104 3.46 7.61 7.17
CA ALA A 104 4.24 6.88 8.16
C ALA A 104 4.12 7.51 9.54
N GLY A 105 4.25 8.83 9.65
CA GLY A 105 4.13 9.56 10.90
C GLY A 105 2.74 9.43 11.53
N GLY A 106 1.68 9.59 10.74
CA GLY A 106 0.30 9.43 11.22
C GLY A 106 -0.01 8.00 11.66
N ALA A 107 0.40 7.00 10.87
CA ALA A 107 0.25 5.60 11.24
C ALA A 107 1.01 5.25 12.52
N LEU A 108 2.24 5.76 12.69
CA LEU A 108 3.06 5.51 13.89
C LEU A 108 2.52 6.24 15.13
N GLY A 109 2.02 7.48 15.03
CA GLY A 109 1.42 8.19 16.17
C GLY A 109 0.17 7.47 16.70
N ASN A 110 -0.77 7.15 15.79
CA ASN A 110 -1.96 6.38 16.16
C ASN A 110 -1.64 4.92 16.56
N GLY A 111 -0.56 4.34 16.03
CA GLY A 111 -0.07 3.03 16.46
C GLY A 111 0.52 3.07 17.87
N ALA A 112 1.29 4.10 18.19
CA ALA A 112 1.91 4.29 19.51
C ALA A 112 0.86 4.40 20.62
N ASP A 113 -0.22 5.16 20.39
CA ASP A 113 -1.33 5.24 21.34
C ASP A 113 -1.93 3.85 21.63
N ARG A 114 -2.15 3.04 20.60
CA ARG A 114 -2.72 1.69 20.75
C ARG A 114 -1.77 0.70 21.44
N MET A 115 -0.46 0.93 21.34
CA MET A 115 0.57 0.11 21.97
C MET A 115 0.84 0.49 23.43
N ILE A 116 0.78 1.77 23.76
CA ILE A 116 1.33 2.29 25.03
C ILE A 116 0.21 2.68 26.01
N ARG A 117 -0.96 3.10 25.52
CA ARG A 117 -2.03 3.60 26.39
C ARG A 117 -2.87 2.48 26.98
N SER A 118 -3.49 2.78 28.12
CA SER A 118 -4.44 1.89 28.82
C SER A 118 -5.61 1.46 27.91
N PRO A 119 -6.21 0.27 28.13
CA PRO A 119 -5.98 -0.68 29.24
C PRO A 119 -4.78 -1.63 29.07
N GLY A 120 -4.02 -1.57 27.97
CA GLY A 120 -2.83 -2.41 27.78
C GLY A 120 -2.33 -2.41 26.34
N PRO A 121 -1.16 -3.01 26.07
CA PRO A 121 -0.60 -3.07 24.72
C PRO A 121 -1.57 -3.77 23.76
N LEU A 122 -1.69 -3.22 22.55
CA LEU A 122 -2.64 -3.63 21.50
C LEU A 122 -4.13 -3.36 21.81
N ARG A 123 -4.44 -2.77 22.97
CA ARG A 123 -5.79 -2.42 23.41
C ARG A 123 -5.94 -0.94 23.72
N GLY A 124 -4.86 -0.16 23.61
CA GLY A 124 -4.86 1.26 23.91
C GLY A 124 -5.84 2.05 23.05
N ALA A 125 -6.50 3.02 23.66
CA ALA A 125 -7.35 3.96 22.94
C ALA A 125 -6.50 5.07 22.30
N VAL A 126 -6.85 5.44 21.06
CA VAL A 126 -6.33 6.63 20.41
C VAL A 126 -6.99 7.86 21.02
N ILE A 127 -6.20 8.92 21.19
CA ILE A 127 -6.73 10.19 21.70
C ILE A 127 -7.16 11.07 20.52
N ASP A 128 -8.46 11.28 20.40
CA ASP A 128 -9.05 12.18 19.43
C ASP A 128 -9.56 13.43 20.15
N TRP A 129 -9.39 14.60 19.54
CA TRP A 129 -9.77 15.85 20.22
C TRP A 129 -10.28 16.95 19.30
N ILE A 130 -10.25 16.79 17.98
CA ILE A 130 -10.69 17.79 17.01
C ILE A 130 -11.98 17.32 16.35
N THR A 131 -12.99 18.17 16.26
CA THR A 131 -14.20 17.92 15.44
C THR A 131 -14.67 19.18 14.73
N LEU A 132 -15.38 19.06 13.60
CA LEU A 132 -16.05 20.20 12.94
C LEU A 132 -17.48 20.43 13.46
N ASP A 133 -18.11 19.37 13.96
CA ASP A 133 -19.46 19.38 14.51
C ASP A 133 -19.45 18.56 15.80
N ALA A 134 -20.13 19.04 16.85
CA ALA A 134 -20.26 18.28 18.09
C ALA A 134 -20.91 16.90 17.88
N ARG A 135 -21.63 16.69 16.77
CA ARG A 135 -22.19 15.38 16.35
C ARG A 135 -21.36 14.66 15.28
N GLY A 136 -20.30 15.28 14.79
CA GLY A 136 -19.43 14.77 13.74
C GLY A 136 -18.33 13.84 14.26
N PRO A 137 -17.51 13.28 13.35
CA PRO A 137 -16.36 12.47 13.74
C PRO A 137 -15.32 13.32 14.46
N VAL A 138 -14.78 12.77 15.54
CA VAL A 138 -13.63 13.34 16.26
C VAL A 138 -12.35 12.68 15.71
N PHE A 139 -11.31 13.47 15.51
CA PHE A 139 -10.04 13.05 14.94
C PHE A 139 -8.86 13.77 15.61
N ASN A 140 -7.65 13.43 15.19
CA ASN A 140 -6.41 14.03 15.67
C ASN A 140 -5.47 14.44 14.51
N LEU A 141 -4.27 14.91 14.85
CA LEU A 141 -3.28 15.35 13.85
C LEU A 141 -2.71 14.18 13.04
N ALA A 142 -2.58 12.98 13.63
CA ALA A 142 -2.19 11.78 12.90
C ALA A 142 -3.21 11.40 11.80
N ASP A 143 -4.51 11.58 12.03
CA ASP A 143 -5.56 11.34 11.01
C ASP A 143 -5.47 12.36 9.87
N VAL A 144 -5.25 13.64 10.20
CA VAL A 144 -5.03 14.70 9.21
C VAL A 144 -3.81 14.41 8.36
N ALA A 145 -2.72 13.93 8.97
CA ALA A 145 -1.51 13.54 8.27
C ALA A 145 -1.73 12.33 7.35
N LEU A 146 -2.46 11.31 7.81
CA LEU A 146 -2.83 10.14 7.00
C LEU A 146 -3.63 10.54 5.76
N ILE A 147 -4.68 11.35 5.92
CA ILE A 147 -5.52 11.81 4.81
C ILE A 147 -4.69 12.65 3.84
N SER A 148 -3.96 13.65 4.34
CA SER A 148 -3.17 14.57 3.52
C SER A 148 -2.06 13.84 2.76
N GLY A 149 -1.35 12.93 3.43
CA GLY A 149 -0.29 12.12 2.83
C GLY A 149 -0.82 11.14 1.78
N THR A 150 -1.97 10.52 2.04
CA THR A 150 -2.66 9.63 1.08
C THR A 150 -3.10 10.40 -0.16
N LEU A 151 -3.77 11.55 0.01
CA LEU A 151 -4.21 12.40 -1.10
C LEU A 151 -3.03 12.91 -1.94
N LEU A 152 -1.95 13.37 -1.28
CA LEU A 152 -0.74 13.80 -1.98
C LEU A 152 -0.11 12.66 -2.77
N THR A 153 0.02 11.48 -2.15
CA THR A 153 0.61 10.30 -2.81
C THR A 153 -0.24 9.86 -3.99
N ALA A 154 -1.58 9.80 -3.83
CA ALA A 154 -2.52 9.49 -4.89
C ALA A 154 -2.42 10.51 -6.05
N ALA A 155 -2.41 11.81 -5.75
CA ALA A 155 -2.27 12.86 -6.77
C ALA A 155 -0.94 12.75 -7.53
N LEU A 156 0.15 12.40 -6.86
CA LEU A 156 1.45 12.17 -7.50
C LEU A 156 1.44 10.93 -8.40
N LEU A 157 0.77 9.86 -7.98
CA LEU A 157 0.61 8.64 -8.79
C LEU A 157 -0.25 8.90 -10.02
N LEU A 158 -1.38 9.60 -9.88
CA LEU A 158 -2.30 9.94 -10.98
C LEU A 158 -1.69 10.89 -12.02
N ARG A 159 -0.71 11.72 -11.64
CA ARG A 159 0.01 12.62 -12.56
C ARG A 159 1.10 11.92 -13.38
N ARG A 160 1.55 10.72 -12.99
CA ARG A 160 2.57 9.95 -13.74
C ARG A 160 2.08 9.31 -15.05
N PRO A 161 0.88 8.70 -15.15
CA PRO A 161 0.44 8.05 -16.39
C PRO A 161 0.35 9.00 -17.59
N SER A 162 0.06 10.29 -17.38
CA SER A 162 0.00 11.27 -18.48
C SER A 162 1.37 11.55 -19.12
N ARG A 163 2.46 11.54 -18.33
CA ARG A 163 3.81 11.85 -18.83
C ARG A 163 4.49 10.71 -19.56
N GLU A 164 4.10 9.47 -19.28
CA GLU A 164 4.60 8.30 -20.01
C GLU A 164 3.92 8.19 -21.37
N ARG A 165 2.61 8.50 -21.43
CA ARG A 165 1.81 8.55 -22.67
C ARG A 165 2.29 9.62 -23.66
N GLU A 166 2.81 10.75 -23.19
CA GLU A 166 3.40 11.81 -24.03
C GLU A 166 4.83 11.48 -24.51
N ARG A 167 5.57 10.64 -23.77
CA ARG A 167 6.96 10.27 -24.14
C ARG A 167 7.03 9.12 -25.14
N GLU A 168 6.02 8.27 -25.17
CA GLU A 168 5.87 7.18 -26.15
C GLU A 168 5.86 7.68 -27.62
N PRO A 169 5.03 8.67 -28.01
CA PRO A 169 5.01 9.15 -29.40
C PRO A 169 6.33 9.83 -29.82
N GLU A 170 7.04 10.47 -28.90
CA GLU A 170 8.31 11.14 -29.21
C GLU A 170 9.49 10.14 -29.33
N ARG A 171 9.51 9.09 -28.50
CA ARG A 171 10.50 8.00 -28.64
C ARG A 171 10.31 7.21 -29.93
N VAL A 172 9.06 6.90 -30.30
CA VAL A 172 8.75 6.19 -31.55
C VAL A 172 9.15 7.05 -32.75
N ARG A 173 8.77 8.33 -32.77
CA ARG A 173 9.10 9.27 -33.85
C ARG A 173 10.59 9.58 -33.96
N GLY A 174 11.32 9.61 -32.83
CA GLY A 174 12.78 9.74 -32.81
C GLY A 174 13.49 8.49 -33.34
N ARG A 175 13.00 7.29 -32.98
CA ARG A 175 13.54 6.01 -33.45
C ARG A 175 13.29 5.80 -34.94
N GLU A 176 12.15 6.26 -35.45
CA GLU A 176 11.79 6.21 -36.87
C GLU A 176 12.67 7.16 -37.70
N ARG A 177 12.87 8.41 -37.26
CA ARG A 177 13.80 9.36 -37.91
C ARG A 177 15.24 8.85 -37.98
N VAL A 178 15.74 8.23 -36.91
CA VAL A 178 17.09 7.64 -36.88
C VAL A 178 17.19 6.45 -37.84
N ARG A 179 16.10 5.74 -38.08
CA ARG A 179 16.05 4.59 -39.00
C ARG A 179 15.96 5.02 -40.46
N THR A 180 15.26 6.12 -40.76
CA THR A 180 15.15 6.68 -42.11
C THR A 180 16.36 7.53 -42.54
N ALA A 181 17.21 7.95 -41.59
CA ALA A 181 18.41 8.75 -41.86
C ALA A 181 19.68 7.93 -42.15
N ARG A 182 19.60 6.59 -42.26
CA ARG A 182 20.74 5.80 -42.76
C ARG A 182 20.91 6.05 -44.27
N PRO A 183 22.09 6.49 -44.75
CA PRO A 183 22.33 6.61 -46.19
C PRO A 183 22.38 5.21 -46.81
N GLY A 184 21.66 5.00 -47.91
CA GLY A 184 21.78 3.78 -48.71
C GLY A 184 23.13 3.74 -49.45
N PRO A 185 23.72 2.54 -49.68
CA PRO A 185 24.97 2.45 -50.43
C PRO A 185 24.69 2.59 -51.93
N SER A 186 25.22 3.65 -52.54
CA SER A 186 25.38 3.81 -53.99
C SER A 186 26.85 3.53 -54.36
N GLY A 187 27.09 2.48 -55.19
CA GLY A 187 28.42 2.03 -55.69
C GLY A 187 28.99 2.88 -56.85
N PRO A 188 29.85 2.38 -57.77
CA PRO A 188 30.55 1.07 -57.91
C PRO A 188 32.09 1.17 -58.25
N GLY A 189 32.84 0.04 -58.26
CA GLY A 189 34.02 -0.14 -59.14
C GLY A 189 35.29 -0.84 -58.59
N ALA A 190 35.72 -1.89 -59.33
CA ALA A 190 37.05 -2.57 -59.41
C ALA A 190 37.53 -3.39 -58.18
N GLY A 191 37.67 -4.73 -58.21
CA GLY A 191 38.48 -5.63 -59.07
C GLY A 191 39.70 -6.10 -58.24
N LEU A 192 40.09 -7.37 -58.03
CA LEU A 192 39.96 -8.68 -58.70
C LEU A 192 40.12 -9.84 -57.67
N ASP A 193 39.24 -10.86 -57.77
CA ASP A 193 39.31 -12.35 -57.63
C ASP A 193 40.56 -13.11 -57.08
N PRO A 194 40.51 -14.46 -56.81
CA PRO A 194 39.39 -15.35 -56.48
C PRO A 194 39.68 -16.40 -55.37
N LEU A 195 38.66 -16.89 -54.66
CA LEU A 195 38.56 -18.32 -54.29
C LEU A 195 37.08 -18.72 -54.30
N ALA A 196 36.68 -19.30 -55.43
CA ALA A 196 35.39 -19.94 -55.59
C ALA A 196 35.42 -21.33 -54.95
N VAL A 197 34.43 -21.66 -54.11
CA VAL A 197 33.90 -23.02 -54.04
C VAL A 197 32.38 -22.92 -54.02
N SER A 198 31.79 -23.51 -55.06
CA SER A 198 30.36 -23.56 -55.36
C SER A 198 29.62 -24.54 -54.44
N LEU A 199 28.36 -24.22 -54.14
CA LEU A 199 27.41 -24.95 -53.30
C LEU A 199 26.71 -26.10 -54.07
N PRO A 200 26.23 -27.17 -53.38
CA PRO A 200 25.14 -28.00 -53.88
C PRO A 200 23.77 -27.59 -53.30
N PRO A 201 22.65 -28.10 -53.89
CA PRO A 201 21.32 -27.51 -53.85
C PRO A 201 20.44 -27.96 -52.65
N CYS A 202 19.33 -27.24 -52.46
CA CYS A 202 18.24 -27.46 -51.50
C CYS A 202 18.07 -28.89 -50.93
N ALA A 203 18.16 -29.00 -49.60
CA ALA A 203 17.57 -30.10 -48.84
C ALA A 203 16.24 -29.65 -48.19
N PRO A 204 15.23 -30.53 -48.04
CA PRO A 204 13.96 -30.19 -47.42
C PRO A 204 14.15 -29.91 -45.92
N ARG A 205 13.35 -28.97 -45.38
CA ARG A 205 13.25 -28.74 -43.93
C ARG A 205 12.92 -30.06 -43.22
N PRO A 206 13.59 -30.43 -42.12
CA PRO A 206 13.06 -31.45 -41.25
C PRO A 206 11.76 -30.93 -40.63
N ASP A 207 10.66 -31.67 -40.83
CA ASP A 207 9.43 -31.47 -40.09
C ASP A 207 9.75 -31.44 -38.60
N ARG A 208 9.55 -30.26 -37.97
CA ARG A 208 9.38 -30.24 -36.52
C ARG A 208 8.09 -31.01 -36.26
N ARG A 209 8.22 -32.21 -35.71
CA ARG A 209 7.10 -32.87 -35.03
C ARG A 209 6.46 -31.85 -34.07
N PRO A 210 5.11 -31.75 -34.02
CA PRO A 210 4.46 -31.00 -32.96
C PRO A 210 4.98 -31.50 -31.62
N ASP A 211 5.32 -30.58 -30.72
CA ASP A 211 5.62 -30.94 -29.34
C ASP A 211 4.46 -31.79 -28.79
N PRO A 212 4.75 -32.84 -28.00
CA PRO A 212 3.69 -33.59 -27.34
C PRO A 212 2.84 -32.62 -26.50
N PRO A 213 1.50 -32.79 -26.48
CA PRO A 213 0.64 -31.93 -25.68
C PRO A 213 1.11 -31.97 -24.22
N PRO A 214 1.03 -30.84 -23.49
CA PRO A 214 1.34 -30.81 -22.07
C PRO A 214 0.50 -31.86 -21.34
N GLU A 215 1.13 -32.58 -20.40
CA GLU A 215 0.43 -33.56 -19.57
C GLU A 215 -0.83 -32.93 -18.96
N PRO A 216 -1.98 -33.64 -18.95
CA PRO A 216 -3.17 -33.14 -18.30
C PRO A 216 -2.84 -32.86 -16.84
N SER A 217 -3.12 -31.62 -16.42
CA SER A 217 -3.08 -31.26 -15.01
C SER A 217 -3.90 -32.29 -14.21
N PRO A 218 -3.45 -32.72 -13.02
CA PRO A 218 -4.22 -33.65 -12.22
C PRO A 218 -5.63 -33.07 -12.03
N SER A 219 -6.63 -33.82 -12.49
CA SER A 219 -8.04 -33.54 -12.24
C SER A 219 -8.22 -33.29 -10.74
N PRO A 220 -9.11 -32.38 -10.32
CA PRO A 220 -9.51 -32.27 -8.92
C PRO A 220 -10.29 -33.53 -8.56
N GLY A 221 -9.56 -34.58 -8.20
CA GLY A 221 -10.10 -35.75 -7.53
C GLY A 221 -10.59 -35.30 -6.17
N SER A 222 -11.92 -35.36 -6.01
CA SER A 222 -12.60 -35.73 -4.78
C SER A 222 -11.94 -35.20 -3.51
N ALA A 223 -12.38 -34.03 -3.07
CA ALA A 223 -12.25 -33.68 -1.66
C ALA A 223 -12.84 -34.83 -0.82
N PRO A 224 -12.13 -35.37 0.18
CA PRO A 224 -12.77 -36.25 1.15
C PRO A 224 -13.91 -35.49 1.82
N ALA A 225 -15.08 -36.12 1.90
CA ALA A 225 -16.25 -35.56 2.55
C ALA A 225 -15.88 -35.04 3.95
N ALA A 226 -16.28 -33.81 4.25
CA ALA A 226 -16.08 -33.22 5.57
C ALA A 226 -16.72 -34.12 6.65
N PRO A 227 -16.07 -34.32 7.80
CA PRO A 227 -16.70 -35.01 8.92
C PRO A 227 -17.96 -34.24 9.36
N PRO A 228 -19.03 -34.95 9.80
CA PRO A 228 -20.26 -34.30 10.23
C PRO A 228 -19.98 -33.35 11.41
N PRO A 229 -20.72 -32.24 11.52
CA PRO A 229 -20.57 -31.31 12.63
C PRO A 229 -20.86 -32.01 13.97
N PRO A 230 -20.19 -31.61 15.07
CA PRO A 230 -20.54 -32.10 16.40
C PRO A 230 -22.00 -31.74 16.72
N PRO A 231 -22.73 -32.60 17.45
CA PRO A 231 -24.11 -32.31 17.83
C PRO A 231 -24.18 -31.03 18.66
N ALA A 232 -25.19 -30.19 18.36
CA ALA A 232 -25.48 -29.00 19.15
C ALA A 232 -25.74 -29.39 20.61
N PRO A 233 -25.24 -28.61 21.59
CA PRO A 233 -25.57 -28.86 22.99
C PRO A 233 -27.07 -28.57 23.19
N GLY A 234 -27.87 -29.62 23.39
CA GLY A 234 -29.27 -29.44 23.85
C GLY A 234 -30.36 -30.35 23.29
N SER A 235 -30.10 -31.34 22.43
CA SER A 235 -31.15 -32.27 21.96
C SER A 235 -31.10 -33.63 22.68
N PRO A 236 -32.22 -34.15 23.20
CA PRO A 236 -32.27 -35.38 24.00
C PRO A 236 -32.02 -36.63 23.16
N ALA A 237 -31.27 -37.58 23.72
CA ALA A 237 -30.95 -38.86 23.10
C ALA A 237 -32.23 -39.70 22.81
N PRO A 238 -32.26 -40.48 21.71
CA PRO A 238 -33.37 -41.38 21.44
C PRO A 238 -33.36 -42.55 22.44
N ARG A 239 -34.51 -42.79 23.07
CA ARG A 239 -34.73 -43.93 23.98
C ARG A 239 -34.56 -45.23 23.21
N GLY A 240 -33.61 -46.05 23.64
CA GLY A 240 -33.52 -47.44 23.22
C GLY A 240 -34.82 -48.17 23.58
N THR A 241 -35.38 -48.87 22.60
CA THR A 241 -36.46 -49.83 22.80
C THR A 241 -35.93 -51.01 23.63
N PRO A 242 -36.56 -51.39 24.74
CA PRO A 242 -36.17 -52.60 25.46
C PRO A 242 -36.64 -53.83 24.68
N ARG A 243 -35.73 -54.77 24.44
CA ARG A 243 -36.10 -56.16 24.14
C ARG A 243 -36.68 -56.76 25.41
N SER A 244 -37.94 -57.19 25.34
CA SER A 244 -38.61 -58.04 26.33
C SER A 244 -38.21 -59.51 26.13
N PRO A 245 -38.39 -60.36 27.16
CA PRO A 245 -37.51 -61.49 27.51
C PRO A 245 -37.59 -62.71 26.60
#